data_AF-A0A7Y0BKD6-F1
#
_entry.id   AF-A0A7Y0BKD6-F1
#
_cell.length_a   1.000
_cell.length_b   1.000
_cell.length_c   1.000
_cell.angle_alpha   90.00
_cell.angle_beta   90.00
_cell.angle_gamma   90.00
#
_symmetry.space_group_name_H-M   'P 1'
#
loop_
_entity.id
_entity.type
_entity.pdbx_description
1 polymer ?
#
loop_
_entity_poly.entity_id
_entity_poly.type
_entity_poly.pdbx_seq_one_letter_code
_entity_poly.pdbx_strand_id
1 'polypeptide(L)'
;MPTATKSRFPRPARLHRLGRGVTYFGFAALLAMTAATAQMASAQITAGTTGIDATGNAKSEMAFCNSGKSQQAKATCMTEVRNANAEKRAGKLGGSGDLAANALKRCEVFKEATDQSACQARVMSENKAQGSIAGGGVLREAETVVPAAQ
;
A
#
# COMPACT_ATOMS: atom_id res chain seq x y z
N MET A 1 -19.86 66.65 37.81
CA MET A 1 -18.57 67.00 38.42
C MET A 1 -17.86 65.72 38.82
N PRO A 2 -16.53 65.62 38.68
CA PRO A 2 -15.78 64.39 38.95
C PRO A 2 -15.29 64.33 40.41
N THR A 3 -15.20 63.13 40.97
CA THR A 3 -14.41 62.86 42.18
C THR A 3 -13.43 61.73 41.90
N ALA A 4 -12.16 62.10 41.74
CA ALA A 4 -11.07 61.15 41.62
C ALA A 4 -10.54 60.79 43.01
N THR A 5 -10.45 59.49 43.32
CA THR A 5 -9.79 59.02 44.54
C THR A 5 -8.61 58.13 44.15
N LYS A 6 -7.40 58.58 44.47
CA LYS A 6 -6.11 57.98 44.09
C LYS A 6 -5.42 57.41 45.34
N SER A 7 -4.54 56.42 45.11
CA SER A 7 -3.60 55.78 46.06
C SER A 7 -4.09 54.43 46.64
N ARG A 8 -3.21 53.47 46.99
CA ARG A 8 -1.73 53.46 46.98
C ARG A 8 -1.22 52.02 46.75
N PHE A 9 -0.08 51.83 46.08
CA PHE A 9 0.58 50.52 45.96
C PHE A 9 1.19 50.06 47.30
N PRO A 10 1.27 48.74 47.52
CA PRO A 10 2.59 48.14 47.72
C PRO A 10 2.86 46.87 46.88
N ARG A 11 4.13 46.67 46.52
CA ARG A 11 4.78 45.38 46.19
C ARG A 11 5.69 45.05 47.40
N PRO A 12 6.01 43.79 47.77
CA PRO A 12 6.34 42.66 46.88
C PRO A 12 5.69 41.32 47.31
N ALA A 13 5.93 40.17 46.66
CA ALA A 13 7.09 39.30 46.92
C ALA A 13 7.39 38.34 45.73
N ARG A 14 8.66 37.94 45.57
CA ARG A 14 9.07 36.88 44.62
C ARG A 14 9.10 35.50 45.30
N LEU A 15 7.99 34.77 45.22
CA LEU A 15 7.95 33.31 45.37
C LEU A 15 7.20 32.78 44.12
N HIS A 16 7.57 31.68 43.43
CA HIS A 16 8.50 30.61 43.78
C HIS A 16 9.55 30.37 42.67
N ARG A 17 10.83 30.32 43.06
CA ARG A 17 11.96 29.91 42.21
C ARG A 17 12.15 28.39 42.32
N LEU A 18 11.14 27.56 42.03
CA LEU A 18 11.25 26.10 42.13
C LEU A 18 10.24 25.40 41.18
N GLY A 19 10.69 25.07 39.96
CA GLY A 19 9.80 24.47 38.95
C GLY A 19 10.45 24.16 37.59
N ARG A 20 11.78 23.99 37.55
CA ARG A 20 12.56 23.80 36.30
C ARG A 20 13.33 22.47 36.22
N GLY A 21 13.13 21.56 37.19
CA GLY A 21 13.90 20.31 37.29
C GLY A 21 13.14 19.01 37.01
N VAL A 22 11.80 19.02 36.95
CA VAL A 22 10.97 17.80 36.98
C VAL A 22 9.99 17.72 35.80
N THR A 23 10.44 18.13 34.62
CA THR A 23 9.71 17.93 33.34
C THR A 23 10.53 17.19 32.28
N TYR A 24 11.84 17.02 32.48
CA TYR A 24 12.73 16.37 31.50
C TYR A 24 12.92 14.85 31.69
N PHE A 25 12.48 14.27 32.82
CA PHE A 25 12.53 12.82 33.04
C PHE A 25 11.30 12.05 32.55
N GLY A 26 10.23 12.73 32.13
CA GLY A 26 9.03 12.09 31.56
C GLY A 26 9.12 11.78 30.06
N PHE A 27 9.92 12.55 29.30
CA PHE A 27 9.98 12.43 27.84
C PHE A 27 10.99 11.38 27.32
N ALA A 28 11.90 10.90 28.17
CA ALA A 28 12.91 9.90 27.78
C ALA A 28 12.36 8.45 27.73
N ALA A 29 11.25 8.15 28.40
CA ALA A 29 10.71 6.79 28.50
C ALA A 29 9.82 6.37 27.30
N LEU A 30 9.32 7.32 26.51
CA LEU A 30 8.40 7.06 25.38
C LEU A 30 9.11 6.69 24.07
N LEU A 31 10.45 6.78 24.02
CA LEU A 31 11.26 6.47 22.82
C LEU A 31 11.80 5.03 22.79
N ALA A 32 11.53 4.22 23.82
CA ALA A 32 12.12 2.87 23.99
C ALA A 32 11.22 1.72 23.48
N MET A 33 10.06 2.00 22.88
CA MET A 33 9.06 0.99 22.48
C MET A 33 8.82 0.88 20.96
N THR A 34 9.83 1.22 20.14
CA THR A 34 9.73 1.24 18.66
C THR A 34 10.56 0.15 17.96
N ALA A 35 11.04 -0.86 18.67
CA ALA A 35 12.01 -1.85 18.18
C ALA A 35 11.56 -3.32 18.32
N ALA A 36 10.28 -3.64 18.07
CA ALA A 36 9.79 -5.03 18.17
C ALA A 36 8.57 -5.40 17.30
N THR A 37 8.45 -4.90 16.06
CA THR A 37 7.52 -5.45 15.04
C THR A 37 8.09 -5.35 13.61
N ALA A 38 9.30 -5.87 13.41
CA ALA A 38 9.72 -6.23 12.06
C ALA A 38 8.95 -7.48 11.58
N GLN A 39 8.80 -7.63 10.27
CA GLN A 39 8.33 -8.85 9.59
C GLN A 39 6.82 -9.19 9.71
N MET A 40 5.97 -8.23 9.35
CA MET A 40 4.88 -8.56 8.40
C MET A 40 5.13 -7.78 7.13
N ALA A 41 5.93 -8.37 6.23
CA ALA A 41 6.11 -7.87 4.88
C ALA A 41 4.84 -8.18 4.07
N SER A 42 3.75 -7.45 4.36
CA SER A 42 2.73 -7.26 3.35
C SER A 42 3.40 -6.55 2.18
N ALA A 43 3.58 -7.29 1.07
CA ALA A 43 3.89 -6.68 -0.21
C ALA A 43 2.71 -5.78 -0.58
N GLN A 44 2.74 -4.55 -0.09
CA GLN A 44 1.78 -3.53 -0.46
C GLN A 44 2.02 -3.23 -1.92
N ILE A 45 1.26 -3.89 -2.78
CA ILE A 45 1.02 -3.41 -4.14
C ILE A 45 0.46 -2.01 -3.95
N THR A 46 1.30 -0.99 -4.17
CA THR A 46 0.85 0.39 -4.30
C THR A 46 -0.25 0.35 -5.35
N ALA A 47 -1.49 0.60 -4.93
CA ALA A 47 -2.66 0.65 -5.79
C ALA A 47 -2.55 1.89 -6.69
N GLY A 48 -1.66 1.79 -7.67
CA GLY A 48 -1.20 2.87 -8.53
C GLY A 48 -2.07 2.99 -9.76
N THR A 49 -2.51 4.23 -10.01
CA THR A 49 -3.00 4.79 -11.28
C THR A 49 -4.31 4.25 -11.89
N THR A 50 -4.78 3.04 -11.57
CA THR A 50 -6.00 2.48 -12.22
C THR A 50 -7.32 3.00 -11.64
N GLY A 51 -7.32 3.46 -10.38
CA GLY A 51 -8.53 3.88 -9.66
C GLY A 51 -9.41 2.73 -9.15
N ILE A 52 -9.03 1.47 -9.39
CA ILE A 52 -9.67 0.29 -8.83
C ILE A 52 -9.07 0.02 -7.45
N ASP A 53 -9.90 -0.13 -6.42
CA ASP A 53 -9.40 -0.53 -5.10
C ASP A 53 -9.05 -2.01 -5.05
N ALA A 54 -7.96 -2.35 -4.37
CA ALA A 54 -7.53 -3.74 -4.19
C ALA A 54 -8.26 -4.47 -3.03
N THR A 55 -9.36 -3.90 -2.49
CA THR A 55 -10.03 -4.47 -1.30
C THR A 55 -11.05 -5.56 -1.65
N GLY A 56 -11.40 -5.69 -2.94
CA GLY A 56 -12.43 -6.61 -3.41
C GLY A 56 -13.81 -6.25 -2.87
N ASN A 57 -14.10 -4.95 -2.73
CA ASN A 57 -15.34 -4.45 -2.15
C ASN A 57 -16.35 -4.11 -3.25
N ALA A 58 -17.32 -5.00 -3.44
CA ALA A 58 -18.33 -4.88 -4.48
C ALA A 58 -19.12 -3.55 -4.47
N LYS A 59 -19.26 -2.85 -3.33
CA LYS A 59 -19.91 -1.52 -3.28
C LYS A 59 -19.01 -0.45 -3.91
N SER A 60 -17.71 -0.50 -3.60
CA SER A 60 -16.70 0.43 -4.11
C SER A 60 -16.45 0.19 -5.60
N GLU A 61 -16.27 -1.06 -6.02
CA GLU A 61 -16.15 -1.44 -7.44
C GLU A 61 -17.39 -1.04 -8.24
N MET A 62 -18.60 -1.22 -7.69
CA MET A 62 -19.85 -0.77 -8.34
C MET A 62 -19.91 0.76 -8.47
N ALA A 63 -19.37 1.51 -7.50
CA ALA A 63 -19.25 2.97 -7.61
C ALA A 63 -18.23 3.37 -8.69
N PHE A 64 -17.10 2.66 -8.80
CA PHE A 64 -16.13 2.83 -9.88
C PHE A 64 -16.77 2.58 -11.26
N CYS A 65 -17.48 1.46 -11.45
CA CYS A 65 -18.23 1.19 -12.69
C CYS A 65 -19.27 2.28 -13.01
N ASN A 66 -19.94 2.83 -11.98
CA ASN A 66 -20.91 3.91 -12.18
C ASN A 66 -20.27 5.24 -12.57
N SER A 67 -19.03 5.50 -12.17
CA SER A 67 -18.30 6.73 -12.49
C SER A 67 -17.86 6.86 -13.95
N GLY A 68 -17.96 5.78 -14.74
CA GLY A 68 -17.54 5.77 -16.15
C GLY A 68 -16.02 5.77 -16.35
N LYS A 69 -15.22 5.68 -15.28
CA LYS A 69 -13.74 5.65 -15.32
C LYS A 69 -13.14 4.28 -15.68
N SER A 70 -13.97 3.27 -15.91
CA SER A 70 -13.51 1.96 -16.39
C SER A 70 -13.21 2.01 -17.88
N GLN A 71 -12.20 1.27 -18.31
CA GLN A 71 -11.86 1.11 -19.74
C GLN A 71 -12.81 0.17 -20.48
N GLN A 72 -13.71 -0.55 -19.78
CA GLN A 72 -14.77 -1.37 -20.39
C GLN A 72 -16.15 -0.73 -20.30
N ALA A 73 -17.09 -1.20 -21.13
CA ALA A 73 -18.47 -0.78 -21.11
C ALA A 73 -19.10 -0.95 -19.70
N LYS A 74 -19.83 0.07 -19.24
CA LYS A 74 -20.43 0.13 -17.89
C LYS A 74 -21.23 -1.13 -17.53
N ALA A 75 -22.04 -1.65 -18.47
CA ALA A 75 -22.83 -2.85 -18.24
C ALA A 75 -21.96 -4.12 -18.04
N THR A 76 -20.83 -4.22 -18.73
CA THR A 76 -19.83 -5.29 -18.55
C THR A 76 -19.19 -5.18 -17.17
N CYS A 77 -18.69 -3.99 -16.81
CA CYS A 77 -18.11 -3.70 -15.48
C CYS A 77 -19.08 -4.10 -14.34
N MET A 78 -20.34 -3.67 -14.42
CA MET A 78 -21.36 -4.03 -13.42
C MET A 78 -21.69 -5.52 -13.39
N THR A 79 -21.43 -6.27 -14.46
CA THR A 79 -21.62 -7.72 -14.53
C THR A 79 -20.44 -8.46 -13.91
N GLU A 80 -19.21 -8.03 -14.21
CA GLU A 80 -17.98 -8.55 -13.62
C GLU A 80 -18.00 -8.43 -12.09
N VAL A 81 -18.35 -7.24 -11.56
CA VAL A 81 -18.47 -7.02 -10.10
C VAL A 81 -19.52 -7.93 -9.45
N ARG A 82 -20.65 -8.16 -10.12
CA ARG A 82 -21.69 -9.08 -9.62
C ARG A 82 -21.19 -10.52 -9.58
N ASN A 83 -20.52 -10.97 -10.63
CA ASN A 83 -19.98 -12.33 -10.74
C ASN A 83 -18.85 -12.56 -9.73
N ALA A 84 -17.88 -11.63 -9.64
CA ALA A 84 -16.78 -11.70 -8.68
C ALA A 84 -17.28 -11.75 -7.22
N ASN A 85 -18.28 -10.93 -6.86
CA ASN A 85 -18.90 -10.97 -5.55
C ASN A 85 -19.71 -12.25 -5.29
N ALA A 86 -20.34 -12.84 -6.31
CA ALA A 86 -21.02 -14.14 -6.17
C ALA A 86 -20.01 -15.27 -5.90
N GLU A 87 -18.92 -15.33 -6.66
CA GLU A 87 -17.85 -16.32 -6.48
C GLU A 87 -17.09 -16.10 -5.15
N LYS A 88 -16.93 -14.85 -4.70
CA LYS A 88 -16.42 -14.49 -3.35
C LYS A 88 -17.29 -15.10 -2.25
N ARG A 89 -18.61 -14.94 -2.35
CA ARG A 89 -19.59 -15.49 -1.38
C ARG A 89 -19.68 -17.01 -1.45
N ALA A 90 -19.44 -17.60 -2.62
CA ALA A 90 -19.36 -19.04 -2.80
C ALA A 90 -18.03 -19.66 -2.30
N GLY A 91 -17.07 -18.85 -1.83
CA GLY A 91 -15.76 -19.31 -1.34
C GLY A 91 -14.81 -19.77 -2.45
N LYS A 92 -15.10 -19.47 -3.72
CA LYS A 92 -14.37 -20.01 -4.89
C LYS A 92 -13.18 -19.17 -5.36
N LEU A 93 -12.91 -18.02 -4.73
CA LEU A 93 -11.78 -17.14 -5.10
C LEU A 93 -10.41 -17.64 -4.63
N GLY A 94 -10.30 -18.87 -4.12
CA GLY A 94 -9.03 -19.49 -3.79
C GLY A 94 -8.32 -20.02 -5.04
N GLY A 95 -7.06 -19.64 -5.24
CA GLY A 95 -6.19 -20.33 -6.19
C GLY A 95 -5.83 -21.72 -5.66
N SER A 96 -6.01 -22.76 -6.48
CA SER A 96 -5.62 -24.13 -6.12
C SER A 96 -4.15 -24.39 -6.42
N GLY A 97 -3.39 -24.80 -5.39
CA GLY A 97 -1.98 -25.19 -5.52
C GLY A 97 -1.00 -24.01 -5.48
N ASP A 98 0.27 -24.30 -5.77
CA ASP A 98 1.36 -23.33 -5.73
C ASP A 98 1.29 -22.34 -6.90
N LEU A 99 0.98 -21.09 -6.59
CA LEU A 99 0.87 -19.99 -7.56
C LEU A 99 2.22 -19.64 -8.20
N ALA A 100 3.34 -19.78 -7.47
CA ALA A 100 4.68 -19.50 -7.99
C ALA A 100 5.12 -20.61 -8.96
N ALA A 101 4.92 -21.88 -8.60
CA ALA A 101 5.17 -23.00 -9.50
C ALA A 101 4.30 -22.92 -10.77
N ASN A 102 3.01 -22.57 -10.64
CA ASN A 102 2.13 -22.36 -11.80
C ASN A 102 2.55 -21.17 -12.65
N ALA A 103 3.09 -20.09 -12.06
CA ALA A 103 3.63 -18.96 -12.80
C ALA A 103 4.88 -19.34 -13.61
N LEU A 104 5.77 -20.18 -13.05
CA LEU A 104 6.96 -20.69 -13.74
C LEU A 104 6.62 -21.69 -14.86
N LYS A 105 5.65 -22.58 -14.66
CA LYS A 105 5.15 -23.52 -15.69
C LYS A 105 4.70 -22.80 -16.96
N ARG A 106 4.16 -21.57 -16.86
CA ARG A 106 3.78 -20.76 -18.02
C ARG A 106 4.96 -20.39 -18.93
N CYS A 107 6.20 -20.50 -18.45
CA CYS A 107 7.41 -20.30 -19.27
C CYS A 107 7.81 -21.55 -20.08
N GLU A 108 7.24 -22.73 -19.82
CA GLU A 108 7.56 -23.98 -20.55
C GLU A 108 7.08 -23.97 -22.02
N VAL A 109 6.30 -22.95 -22.43
CA VAL A 109 5.89 -22.75 -23.83
C VAL A 109 7.04 -22.28 -24.73
N PHE A 110 8.09 -21.68 -24.15
CA PHE A 110 9.24 -21.18 -24.91
C PHE A 110 10.20 -22.33 -25.25
N LYS A 111 10.49 -22.49 -26.54
CA LYS A 111 11.37 -23.55 -27.06
C LYS A 111 12.85 -23.17 -26.99
N GLU A 112 13.15 -21.90 -27.16
CA GLU A 112 14.52 -21.38 -27.08
C GLU A 112 14.90 -21.13 -25.62
N ALA A 113 16.08 -21.62 -25.21
CA ALA A 113 16.54 -21.53 -23.82
C ALA A 113 16.69 -20.07 -23.33
N THR A 114 17.02 -19.14 -24.24
CA THR A 114 17.08 -17.70 -23.96
C THR A 114 15.71 -17.10 -23.62
N ASP A 115 14.66 -17.52 -24.33
CA ASP A 115 13.31 -17.00 -24.13
C ASP A 115 12.68 -17.57 -22.86
N GLN A 116 12.90 -18.87 -22.62
CA GLN A 116 12.46 -19.55 -21.40
C GLN A 116 13.11 -18.94 -20.15
N SER A 117 14.43 -18.75 -20.16
CA SER A 117 15.16 -18.13 -19.05
C SER A 117 14.78 -16.66 -18.85
N ALA A 118 14.60 -15.88 -19.92
CA ALA A 118 14.10 -14.50 -19.83
C ALA A 118 12.67 -14.42 -19.28
N CYS A 119 11.80 -15.40 -19.60
CA CYS A 119 10.47 -15.52 -18.99
C CYS A 119 10.57 -15.80 -17.49
N GLN A 120 11.37 -16.79 -17.09
CA GLN A 120 11.57 -17.16 -15.68
C GLN A 120 12.14 -15.99 -14.88
N ALA A 121 13.12 -15.26 -15.42
CA ALA A 121 13.66 -14.06 -14.81
C ALA A 121 12.58 -12.99 -14.52
N ARG A 122 11.66 -12.75 -15.45
CA ARG A 122 10.50 -11.85 -15.26
C ARG A 122 9.44 -12.38 -14.29
N VAL A 123 9.33 -13.69 -14.10
CA VAL A 123 8.43 -14.29 -13.09
C VAL A 123 9.04 -14.17 -11.70
N MET A 124 10.35 -14.39 -11.57
CA MET A 124 11.11 -14.38 -10.32
C MET A 124 11.60 -12.98 -9.89
N SER A 125 11.40 -11.94 -10.70
CA SER A 125 11.80 -10.56 -10.39
C SER A 125 10.87 -9.92 -9.34
N GLU A 126 11.00 -10.33 -8.08
CA GLU A 126 10.15 -9.88 -6.96
C GLU A 126 10.15 -8.34 -6.77
N ASN A 127 11.25 -7.67 -7.15
CA ASN A 127 11.49 -6.26 -6.87
C ASN A 127 11.39 -5.33 -8.10
N LYS A 128 10.96 -5.84 -9.27
CA LYS A 128 10.81 -5.06 -10.52
C LYS A 128 9.38 -5.09 -11.07
N ALA A 129 8.40 -4.93 -10.19
CA ALA A 129 7.01 -4.67 -10.60
C ALA A 129 6.87 -3.20 -11.03
N GLN A 130 6.84 -2.93 -12.34
CA GLN A 130 6.78 -1.56 -12.89
C GLN A 130 5.42 -0.87 -12.67
N GLY A 131 4.36 -1.62 -12.37
CA GLY A 131 3.04 -1.07 -12.08
C GLY A 131 1.90 -2.06 -12.30
N SER A 132 0.67 -1.55 -12.17
CA SER A 132 -0.56 -2.27 -12.54
C SER A 132 -1.22 -1.62 -13.75
N ILE A 133 -1.73 -2.41 -14.69
CA ILE A 133 -2.55 -1.91 -15.80
C ILE A 133 -4.03 -1.81 -15.40
N ALA A 134 -4.78 -0.95 -16.09
CA ALA A 134 -6.21 -0.72 -15.81
C ALA A 134 -7.08 -1.99 -15.77
N GLY A 135 -6.69 -3.05 -16.50
CA GLY A 135 -7.34 -4.37 -16.48
C GLY A 135 -6.92 -5.31 -15.33
N GLY A 136 -6.19 -4.84 -14.31
CA GLY A 136 -5.85 -5.65 -13.12
C GLY A 136 -4.63 -6.57 -13.24
N GLY A 137 -3.78 -6.38 -14.27
CA GLY A 137 -2.52 -7.11 -14.44
C GLY A 137 -1.32 -6.40 -13.82
N VAL A 138 -0.36 -7.15 -13.27
CA VAL A 138 0.93 -6.62 -12.78
C VAL A 138 1.98 -6.73 -13.89
N LEU A 139 2.62 -5.60 -14.24
CA LEU A 139 3.77 -5.57 -15.15
C LEU A 139 5.06 -5.89 -14.40
N ARG A 140 5.89 -6.78 -14.94
CA ARG A 140 7.19 -7.15 -14.40
C ARG A 140 8.28 -6.97 -15.44
N GLU A 141 9.40 -6.38 -15.02
CA GLU A 141 10.63 -6.23 -15.78
C GLU A 141 11.71 -7.17 -15.20
N ALA A 142 12.54 -7.74 -16.07
CA ALA A 142 13.82 -8.30 -15.68
C ALA A 142 14.87 -7.83 -16.68
N GLU A 143 16.06 -7.54 -16.17
CA GLU A 143 17.21 -7.07 -16.93
C GLU A 143 18.32 -8.09 -16.75
N THR A 144 18.85 -8.60 -17.86
CA THR A 144 19.83 -9.68 -17.87
C THR A 144 21.01 -9.27 -18.73
N VAL A 145 22.20 -9.19 -18.13
CA VAL A 145 23.44 -8.90 -18.85
C VAL A 145 23.81 -10.12 -19.69
N VAL A 146 23.87 -9.95 -21.01
CA VAL A 146 24.36 -10.97 -21.94
C VAL A 146 25.84 -10.68 -22.21
N PRO A 147 26.77 -11.61 -21.93
CA PRO A 147 28.18 -11.41 -22.27
C PRO A 147 28.34 -11.38 -23.80
N ALA A 148 29.28 -10.57 -24.29
CA ALA A 148 29.60 -10.55 -25.71
C ALA A 148 30.10 -11.92 -26.17
N ALA A 149 29.64 -12.38 -27.35
CA ALA A 149 30.22 -13.53 -28.01
C ALA A 149 31.70 -13.26 -28.31
N GLN A 150 32.56 -14.23 -28.00
CA GLN A 150 34.00 -14.23 -28.29
C GLN A 150 34.26 -14.72 -29.71
#